data_AF-A0A2H0AHL8-F1
#
_entry.id   AF-A0A2H0AHL8-F1
#
_cell.length_a   1.000
_cell.length_b   1.000
_cell.length_c   1.000
_cell.angle_alpha   90.00
_cell.angle_beta   90.00
_cell.angle_gamma   90.00
#
_symmetry.space_group_name_H-M   'P 1'
#
loop_
_entity.id
_entity.type
_entity.pdbx_description
1 polymer ?
#
loop_
_entity_poly.entity_id
_entity_poly.type
_entity_poly.pdbx_seq_one_letter_code
_entity_poly.pdbx_strand_id
1 'polypeptide(L)'
;MIQKNVTGVSLDEDDVLLISDLFQDVVVEKLKKLHARNGIITCGFAGEKYGNWLLRFRSSGSGFEIVGFEFDERAEEMGLDL
;
A
#
# COMPACT_ATOMS: atom_id res chain seq x y z
N MET A 1 -22.56 19.23 1.35
CA MET A 1 -22.69 18.83 -0.07
C MET A 1 -21.65 19.66 -0.82
N ILE A 2 -20.62 19.15 -1.50
CA ILE A 2 -20.38 17.87 -2.17
C ILE A 2 -18.85 17.71 -2.12
N GLN A 3 -18.31 16.63 -1.55
CA GLN A 3 -16.89 16.31 -1.79
C GLN A 3 -16.79 15.89 -3.25
N LYS A 4 -16.10 16.72 -4.06
CA LYS A 4 -15.85 16.45 -5.46
C LYS A 4 -14.83 15.31 -5.54
N ASN A 5 -15.31 14.08 -5.72
CA ASN A 5 -14.47 12.96 -6.15
C ASN A 5 -14.03 13.23 -7.59
N VAL A 6 -12.76 13.54 -7.77
CA VAL A 6 -12.13 13.72 -9.08
C VAL A 6 -11.68 12.33 -9.57
N THR A 7 -12.32 11.88 -10.66
CA THR A 7 -11.89 10.90 -11.69
C THR A 7 -11.45 9.49 -11.30
N GLY A 8 -12.33 8.50 -11.54
CA GLY A 8 -12.09 7.29 -12.35
C GLY A 8 -11.01 6.26 -12.01
N VAL A 9 -10.17 6.46 -10.99
CA VAL A 9 -9.07 5.55 -10.65
C VAL A 9 -9.51 4.65 -9.49
N SER A 10 -9.60 3.34 -9.74
CA SER A 10 -9.96 2.32 -8.75
C SER A 10 -9.12 1.08 -8.95
N LEU A 11 -8.71 0.42 -7.87
CA LEU A 11 -8.18 -0.94 -7.92
C LEU A 11 -9.34 -1.90 -8.15
N ASP A 12 -9.21 -2.77 -9.14
CA ASP A 12 -10.10 -3.92 -9.27
C ASP A 12 -9.64 -5.08 -8.36
N GLU A 13 -10.40 -6.18 -8.34
CA GLU A 13 -10.12 -7.32 -7.46
C GLU A 13 -8.77 -7.98 -7.78
N ASP A 14 -8.38 -8.06 -9.06
CA ASP A 14 -7.11 -8.65 -9.48
C ASP A 14 -5.94 -7.76 -9.07
N ASP A 15 -6.08 -6.44 -9.20
CA ASP A 15 -5.11 -5.47 -8.70
C ASP A 15 -4.92 -5.61 -7.18
N VAL A 16 -6.02 -5.71 -6.41
CA VAL A 16 -5.95 -5.86 -4.95
C VAL A 16 -5.26 -7.16 -4.56
N LEU A 17 -5.56 -8.27 -5.25
CA LEU A 17 -4.91 -9.56 -5.02
C LEU A 17 -3.41 -9.50 -5.30
N LEU A 18 -3.02 -8.93 -6.45
CA LEU A 18 -1.62 -8.77 -6.82
C LEU A 18 -0.84 -7.94 -5.79
N ILE A 19 -1.35 -6.76 -5.43
CA ILE A 19 -0.68 -5.88 -4.47
C ILE A 19 -0.59 -6.56 -3.09
N SER A 20 -1.63 -7.30 -2.69
CA SER A 20 -1.64 -8.00 -1.40
C SER A 20 -0.62 -9.12 -1.35
N ASP A 21 -0.47 -9.88 -2.43
CA ASP A 21 0.52 -10.97 -2.55
C ASP A 21 1.95 -10.41 -2.47
N LEU A 22 2.24 -9.40 -3.29
CA LEU A 22 3.56 -8.72 -3.30
C LEU A 22 3.87 -8.01 -1.98
N PHE A 23 2.86 -7.50 -1.27
CA PHE A 23 3.06 -6.93 0.05
C PHE A 23 3.56 -7.99 1.04
N GLN A 24 2.96 -9.18 1.05
CA GLN A 24 3.40 -10.27 1.92
C GLN A 24 4.81 -10.77 1.55
N ASP A 25 5.10 -10.89 0.25
CA ASP A 25 6.37 -11.46 -0.22
C ASP A 25 7.56 -10.49 -0.10
N VAL A 26 7.35 -9.21 -0.43
CA VAL A 26 8.46 -8.24 -0.60
C VAL A 26 8.56 -7.27 0.56
N VAL A 27 7.43 -6.88 1.15
CA VAL A 27 7.36 -5.76 2.09
C VAL A 27 7.38 -6.24 3.55
N VAL A 28 6.64 -7.30 3.88
CA VAL A 28 6.48 -7.77 5.26
C VAL A 28 7.81 -8.09 5.94
N GLU A 29 8.74 -8.75 5.26
CA GLU A 29 10.05 -9.05 5.84
C GLU A 29 10.87 -7.78 6.15
N LYS A 30 10.74 -6.73 5.35
CA LYS A 30 11.36 -5.42 5.63
C LYS A 30 10.73 -4.75 6.86
N LEU A 31 9.39 -4.78 6.94
CA LEU A 31 8.65 -4.23 8.08
C LEU A 31 8.96 -4.95 9.40
N LYS A 32 9.16 -6.29 9.37
CA LYS A 32 9.60 -7.07 10.53
C LYS A 32 10.98 -6.61 11.02
N LYS A 33 11.95 -6.44 10.11
CA LYS A 33 13.31 -5.95 10.42
C LYS A 33 13.30 -4.55 11.02
N LEU A 34 12.37 -3.71 10.57
CA LEU A 34 12.15 -2.36 11.12
C LEU A 34 11.36 -2.34 12.43
N HIS A 35 10.90 -3.48 12.94
CA HIS A 35 9.97 -3.55 14.08
C HIS A 35 8.74 -2.66 13.90
N ALA A 36 8.26 -2.52 12.66
CA ALA A 36 7.09 -1.70 12.34
C ALA A 36 5.83 -2.27 13.00
N ARG A 37 4.93 -1.39 13.45
CA ARG A 37 3.66 -1.77 14.09
C ARG A 37 2.44 -1.39 13.28
N ASN A 38 2.51 -0.26 12.58
CA ASN A 38 1.51 0.21 11.63
C ASN A 38 2.17 1.28 10.76
N GLY A 39 1.57 1.57 9.63
CA GLY A 39 2.09 2.58 8.73
C GLY A 39 1.26 2.70 7.46
N ILE A 40 1.72 3.61 6.61
CA ILE A 40 1.23 3.83 5.27
C ILE A 40 2.45 3.79 4.36
N ILE A 41 2.36 3.08 3.24
CA ILE A 41 3.39 3.02 2.20
C ILE A 41 2.75 3.17 0.83
N THR A 42 3.53 3.56 -0.17
CA THR A 42 3.09 3.52 -1.56
C THR A 42 3.07 2.09 -2.09
N CYS A 43 2.19 1.82 -3.05
CA CYS A 43 2.07 0.54 -3.74
C CYS A 43 3.03 0.40 -4.93
N GLY A 44 4.01 1.30 -5.08
CA GLY A 44 4.99 1.29 -6.18
C GLY A 44 5.78 -0.02 -6.29
N PHE A 45 5.91 -0.78 -5.20
CA PHE A 45 6.50 -2.13 -5.20
C PHE A 45 5.77 -3.13 -6.10
N ALA A 46 4.50 -2.88 -6.44
CA ALA A 46 3.71 -3.71 -7.35
C ALA A 46 3.75 -3.21 -8.81
N GLY A 47 4.47 -2.12 -9.08
CA GLY A 47 4.63 -1.49 -10.39
C GLY A 47 4.25 -0.01 -10.39
N GLU A 48 4.81 0.74 -11.35
CA GLU A 48 4.66 2.20 -11.44
C GLU A 48 3.19 2.66 -11.50
N LYS A 49 2.31 1.88 -12.13
CA LYS A 49 0.86 2.21 -12.20
C LYS A 49 0.19 2.30 -10.83
N TYR A 50 0.79 1.72 -9.79
CA TYR A 50 0.29 1.76 -8.43
C TYR A 50 1.03 2.74 -7.53
N GLY A 51 1.99 3.52 -8.05
CA GLY A 51 2.82 4.42 -7.24
C GLY A 51 2.02 5.44 -6.41
N ASN A 52 0.88 5.88 -6.94
CA ASN A 52 -0.01 6.83 -6.28
C ASN A 52 -1.05 6.19 -5.36
N TRP A 53 -1.06 4.86 -5.26
CA TRP A 53 -1.88 4.15 -4.29
C TRP A 53 -1.11 3.99 -2.99
N LEU A 54 -1.76 4.36 -1.90
CA LEU A 54 -1.29 4.20 -0.54
C LEU A 54 -1.95 2.97 0.08
N LEU A 55 -1.16 2.12 0.70
CA LEU A 55 -1.59 0.97 1.48
C LEU A 55 -1.37 1.27 2.96
N ARG A 56 -2.44 1.19 3.75
CA ARG A 56 -2.35 1.22 5.22
C ARG A 56 -2.24 -0.19 5.75
N PHE A 57 -1.28 -0.43 6.64
CA PHE A 57 -1.10 -1.73 7.29
C PHE A 57 -1.03 -1.61 8.81
N ARG A 58 -1.24 -2.73 9.50
CA ARG A 58 -0.92 -2.90 10.93
C ARG A 58 -0.35 -4.29 11.20
N SER A 59 0.47 -4.41 12.23
CA SER A 59 0.95 -5.68 12.73
C SER A 59 -0.22 -6.48 13.30
N SER A 60 -0.30 -7.76 12.94
CA SER A 60 -1.34 -8.68 13.39
C SER A 60 -0.70 -10.04 13.68
N GLY A 61 -0.67 -10.43 14.97
CA GLY A 61 0.07 -11.61 15.40
C GLY A 61 1.55 -11.53 15.03
N SER A 62 2.03 -12.52 14.28
CA SER A 62 3.41 -12.58 13.76
C SER A 62 3.61 -11.93 12.38
N GLY A 63 2.55 -11.38 11.78
CA GLY A 63 2.56 -10.81 10.44
C GLY A 63 1.99 -9.40 10.37
N PHE A 64 1.54 -9.02 9.18
CA PHE A 64 0.89 -7.75 8.93
C PHE A 64 -0.38 -7.95 8.11
N GLU A 65 -1.39 -7.16 8.43
CA GLU A 65 -2.63 -7.10 7.68
C GLU A 65 -2.76 -5.74 6.97
N ILE A 66 -3.35 -5.77 5.78
CA ILE A 66 -3.73 -4.58 5.03
C ILE A 66 -5.07 -4.10 5.56
N VAL A 67 -5.12 -2.84 5.97
CA VAL A 67 -6.31 -2.19 6.53
C VAL A 67 -7.13 -1.50 5.44
N GLY A 68 -6.47 -1.02 4.38
CA GLY A 68 -7.15 -0.39 3.26
C GLY A 68 -6.19 0.29 2.28
N PHE A 69 -6.78 0.72 1.17
CA PHE A 69 -6.11 1.44 0.11
C PHE A 69 -6.70 2.84 -0.05
N GLU A 70 -5.86 3.80 -0.39
CA GLU A 70 -6.25 5.19 -0.65
C GLU A 70 -5.46 5.69 -1.86
N PHE A 71 -6.13 6.34 -2.82
CA PHE A 71 -5.44 6.98 -3.93
C PHE A 71 -5.09 8.41 -3.56
N ASP A 72 -3.82 8.78 -3.73
CA ASP A 72 -3.34 10.14 -3.54
C ASP A 72 -2.45 10.53 -4.75
N GLU A 73 -2.95 11.46 -5.56
CA GLU A 73 -2.23 11.99 -6.75
C GLU A 73 -0.90 12.68 -6.40
N ARG A 74 -0.71 13.04 -5.12
CA ARG A 74 0.49 13.68 -4.60
C ARG A 74 1.34 12.71 -3.80
N ALA A 75 1.00 11.43 -3.76
CA ALA A 75 1.85 10.43 -3.15
C ALA A 75 3.19 10.42 -3.87
N GLU A 76 4.24 10.85 -3.17
CA GLU A 76 5.60 10.64 -3.61
C GLU A 76 6.02 9.24 -3.16
N GLU A 77 6.72 8.51 -4.03
CA GLU A 77 7.33 7.24 -3.64
C GLU A 77 8.36 7.52 -2.55
N MET A 78 7.97 7.36 -1.29
CA MET A 78 8.92 7.22 -0.20
C MET A 78 9.55 5.84 -0.37
N GLY A 79 10.60 5.79 -1.20
CA GLY A 79 11.46 4.62 -1.31
C GLY A 79 11.81 4.16 0.09
N LEU A 80 11.33 2.97 0.46
CA LEU A 80 11.95 2.20 1.52
C LEU A 80 13.28 1.67 0.95
N ASP A 81 14.20 2.60 0.69
CA ASP A 81 15.61 2.33 0.47
C ASP A 81 16.16 1.80 1.80
N LEU A 82 15.98 0.49 1.99
CA LEU A 82 16.54 -0.34 3.04
C LEU A 82 17.55 -1.30 2.44
#